data_AF-A0A7S4N8K3-F1
#
_entry.id   AF-A0A7S4N8K3-F1
#
_cell.length_a   1.000
_cell.length_b   1.000
_cell.length_c   1.000
_cell.angle_alpha   90.00
_cell.angle_beta   90.00
_cell.angle_gamma   90.00
#
_symmetry.space_group_name_H-M   'P 1'
#
loop_
_entity.id
_entity.type
_entity.pdbx_description
1 polymer ?
#
loop_
_entity_poly.entity_id
_entity_poly.type
_entity_poly.pdbx_seq_one_letter_code
_entity_poly.pdbx_strand_id
1 'polypeptide(L)'
;SSNDDANDDDDDDDDDDDDEESSLLSEIAKLSKHNDLVDNALRPTHQLDYATSGVLLVGRSRRAAGRACRAFQERTTRKAYLAAVRGTIDVGTMPRLGADALSGWTDGTEEREYR
;
A
#
# COMPACT_ATOMS: atom_id res chain seq x y z
N SER A 1 -7.94 27.14 26.96
CA SER A 1 -7.37 25.84 26.59
C SER A 1 -8.36 25.18 25.68
N SER A 2 -8.07 24.68 24.48
CA SER A 2 -6.89 23.99 23.91
C SER A 2 -7.48 23.42 22.59
N ASN A 3 -6.86 23.31 21.41
CA ASN A 3 -5.47 23.29 20.95
C ASN A 3 -5.48 23.62 19.45
N ASP A 4 -4.42 24.29 18.99
CA ASP A 4 -3.58 23.94 17.85
C ASP A 4 -4.28 23.42 16.57
N ASP A 5 -4.82 24.35 15.79
CA ASP A 5 -5.00 24.15 14.35
C ASP A 5 -3.61 24.12 13.71
N ALA A 6 -3.24 22.95 13.21
CA ALA A 6 -1.97 22.68 12.56
C ALA A 6 -1.79 23.57 11.32
N ASN A 7 -0.74 24.38 11.32
CA ASN A 7 -0.11 24.89 10.10
C ASN A 7 0.43 23.69 9.33
N ASP A 8 -0.26 23.28 8.27
CA ASP A 8 0.31 22.53 7.15
C ASP A 8 0.89 23.60 6.23
N ASP A 9 2.12 24.05 6.52
CA ASP A 9 2.83 25.02 5.70
C ASP A 9 3.08 24.36 4.33
N ASP A 10 2.29 24.81 3.34
CA ASP A 10 2.37 24.52 1.92
C ASP A 10 3.67 25.10 1.34
N ASP A 11 4.67 24.26 1.09
CA ASP A 11 5.75 24.51 0.12
C ASP A 11 6.33 23.15 -0.31
N ASP A 12 5.74 22.54 -1.34
CA ASP A 12 6.37 21.47 -2.10
C ASP A 12 6.18 21.81 -3.59
N ASP A 13 7.21 22.41 -4.19
CA ASP A 13 7.40 22.56 -5.63
C ASP A 13 7.50 21.15 -6.26
N ASP A 14 6.37 20.58 -6.68
CA ASP A 14 6.35 19.43 -7.61
C ASP A 14 6.64 19.98 -9.02
N ASP A 15 7.93 20.20 -9.32
CA ASP A 15 8.40 20.43 -10.70
C ASP A 15 8.19 19.13 -11.51
N ASP A 16 7.27 19.22 -12.48
CA ASP A 16 6.95 18.19 -13.47
C ASP A 16 8.14 17.96 -14.41
N ASP A 17 8.82 16.82 -14.28
CA ASP A 17 9.75 16.28 -15.28
C ASP A 17 9.20 14.98 -15.89
N ASP A 18 8.53 15.11 -17.03
CA ASP A 18 7.98 14.01 -17.84
C ASP A 18 9.06 13.15 -18.55
N ASP A 19 10.35 13.48 -18.40
CA ASP A 19 11.47 12.71 -18.99
C ASP A 19 11.96 11.53 -18.12
N GLU A 20 11.36 11.32 -16.94
CA GLU A 20 11.88 10.44 -15.88
C GLU A 20 11.33 8.99 -15.86
N GLU A 21 10.38 8.63 -16.73
CA GLU A 21 9.76 7.30 -16.75
C GLU A 21 10.77 6.18 -17.07
N SER A 22 11.70 6.43 -18.01
CA SER A 22 12.80 5.51 -18.32
C SER A 22 13.86 5.46 -17.22
N SER A 23 13.96 6.50 -16.39
CA SER A 23 14.92 6.56 -15.28
C SER A 23 14.48 5.65 -14.13
N LEU A 24 13.20 5.74 -13.75
CA LEU A 24 12.63 5.02 -12.59
C LEU A 24 12.75 3.50 -12.70
N LEU A 25 12.38 2.91 -13.85
CA LEU A 25 12.52 1.46 -14.05
C LEU A 25 13.98 1.02 -14.01
N SER A 26 14.89 1.86 -14.51
CA SER A 26 16.33 1.60 -14.46
C SER A 26 16.90 1.68 -13.05
N GLU A 27 16.34 2.54 -12.18
CA GLU A 27 16.72 2.67 -10.78
C GLU A 27 16.19 1.50 -9.95
N ILE A 28 14.92 1.12 -10.14
CA ILE A 28 14.31 -0.03 -9.49
C ILE A 28 15.09 -1.32 -9.82
N ALA A 29 15.51 -1.49 -11.08
CA ALA A 29 16.27 -2.66 -11.51
C ALA A 29 17.64 -2.80 -10.82
N LYS A 30 18.21 -1.70 -10.30
CA LYS A 30 19.50 -1.70 -9.59
C LYS A 30 19.37 -2.08 -8.11
N LEU A 31 18.14 -2.17 -7.58
CA LEU A 31 17.91 -2.42 -6.17
C LEU A 31 17.98 -3.90 -5.84
N SER A 32 18.88 -4.25 -4.92
CA SER A 32 18.93 -5.58 -4.32
C SER A 32 17.93 -5.72 -3.16
N LYS A 33 17.60 -4.60 -2.51
CA LYS A 33 16.58 -4.45 -1.48
C LYS A 33 15.75 -3.19 -1.74
N HIS A 34 14.51 -3.19 -1.27
CA HIS A 34 13.55 -2.11 -1.49
C HIS A 34 13.92 -0.75 -0.88
N ASN A 35 15.01 -0.65 -0.11
CA ASN A 35 15.46 0.57 0.56
C ASN A 35 16.91 0.96 0.17
N ASP A 36 17.43 0.42 -0.93
CA ASP A 36 18.81 0.67 -1.38
C ASP A 36 18.95 2.00 -2.16
N LEU A 37 17.88 2.79 -2.34
CA LEU A 37 17.94 4.07 -3.05
C LEU A 37 18.48 5.18 -2.16
N VAL A 38 19.42 5.93 -2.71
CA VAL A 38 19.92 7.20 -2.16
C VAL A 38 18.74 8.18 -2.04
N ASP A 39 18.71 8.94 -0.94
CA ASP A 39 17.68 9.95 -0.61
C ASP A 39 16.22 9.45 -0.51
N ASN A 40 16.03 8.12 -0.53
CA ASN A 40 14.72 7.47 -0.41
C ASN A 40 13.74 7.96 -1.50
N ALA A 41 14.25 8.05 -2.74
CA ALA A 41 13.53 8.51 -3.93
C ALA A 41 12.28 7.67 -4.24
N LEU A 42 12.28 6.38 -3.85
CA LEU A 42 11.08 5.55 -3.86
C LEU A 42 10.73 5.15 -2.44
N ARG A 43 9.52 5.51 -2.03
CA ARG A 43 9.04 5.33 -0.66
C ARG A 43 7.98 4.22 -0.65
N PRO A 44 8.25 3.04 -0.08
CA PRO A 44 7.26 1.97 0.01
C PRO A 44 6.02 2.43 0.78
N THR A 45 4.84 2.14 0.24
CA THR A 45 3.56 2.56 0.85
C THR A 45 2.80 1.42 1.51
N HIS A 46 3.16 0.18 1.17
CA HIS A 46 2.65 -1.06 1.73
C HIS A 46 3.68 -2.18 1.54
N GLN A 47 3.41 -3.36 2.08
CA GLN A 47 4.24 -4.56 1.89
C GLN A 47 3.39 -5.67 1.27
N LEU A 48 4.03 -6.46 0.40
CA LEU A 48 3.52 -7.73 -0.10
C LEU A 48 4.26 -8.86 0.60
N ASP A 49 3.55 -9.95 0.90
CA ASP A 49 4.18 -11.15 1.47
C ASP A 49 5.18 -11.75 0.48
N TYR A 50 6.24 -12.36 1.01
CA TYR A 50 7.33 -12.92 0.20
C TYR A 50 6.86 -13.90 -0.90
N ALA A 51 5.87 -14.73 -0.60
CA ALA A 51 5.32 -15.73 -1.52
C ALA A 51 4.11 -15.22 -2.33
N THR A 52 3.94 -13.89 -2.43
CA THR A 52 2.84 -13.26 -3.15
C THR A 52 3.40 -12.35 -4.25
N SER A 53 3.02 -12.64 -5.50
CA SER A 53 3.26 -11.70 -6.60
C SER A 53 2.14 -10.66 -6.66
N GLY A 54 2.39 -9.52 -7.32
CA GLY A 54 1.35 -8.53 -7.54
C GLY A 54 1.89 -7.11 -7.74
N VAL A 55 1.02 -6.15 -7.46
CA VAL A 55 1.29 -4.72 -7.62
C VAL A 55 1.89 -4.16 -6.34
N LEU A 56 3.09 -3.59 -6.45
CA LEU A 56 3.73 -2.81 -5.40
C LEU A 56 3.57 -1.32 -5.71
N LEU A 57 3.09 -0.54 -4.72
CA LEU A 57 2.93 0.90 -4.87
C LEU A 57 4.04 1.61 -4.10
N VAL A 58 4.76 2.49 -4.80
CA VAL A 58 5.81 3.34 -4.25
C VAL A 58 5.43 4.80 -4.47
N GLY A 59 5.67 5.64 -3.47
CA GLY A 59 5.50 7.08 -3.59
C GLY A 59 6.79 7.73 -4.04
N ARG A 60 6.70 8.63 -5.03
CA ARG A 60 7.82 9.44 -5.53
C ARG A 60 8.14 10.63 -4.59
N SER A 61 7.11 11.23 -4.00
CA SER A 61 7.25 12.30 -3.00
C SER A 61 6.83 11.85 -1.61
N ARG A 62 7.29 12.58 -0.59
CA ARG A 62 6.92 12.32 0.81
C ARG A 62 5.41 12.47 1.03
N ARG A 63 4.80 13.47 0.40
CA ARG A 63 3.35 13.74 0.45
C ARG A 63 2.54 12.59 -0.18
N ALA A 64 2.92 12.15 -1.38
CA ALA A 64 2.26 11.03 -2.06
C ALA A 64 2.38 9.73 -1.25
N ALA A 65 3.58 9.42 -0.76
CA ALA A 65 3.81 8.24 0.08
C ALA A 65 2.98 8.29 1.37
N GLY A 66 2.95 9.45 2.06
CA GLY A 66 2.17 9.64 3.28
C GLY A 66 0.66 9.42 3.06
N ARG A 67 0.10 9.99 1.99
CA ARG A 67 -1.31 9.78 1.63
C ARG A 67 -1.63 8.32 1.33
N ALA A 68 -0.76 7.66 0.56
CA ALA A 68 -0.94 6.24 0.24
C ALA A 68 -0.83 5.35 1.49
N CYS A 69 0.22 5.53 2.31
CA CYS A 69 0.38 4.82 3.59
C CYS A 69 -0.87 4.96 4.46
N ARG A 70 -1.41 6.18 4.59
CA ARG A 70 -2.64 6.45 5.35
C ARG A 70 -3.84 5.69 4.78
N ALA A 71 -4.01 5.66 3.45
CA ALA A 71 -5.10 4.93 2.81
C ALA A 71 -5.00 3.40 3.01
N PHE A 72 -3.79 2.84 3.11
CA PHE A 72 -3.59 1.43 3.48
C PHE A 72 -3.88 1.20 4.97
N GLN A 73 -3.40 2.09 5.85
CA GLN A 73 -3.59 2.01 7.30
C GLN A 73 -5.06 2.15 7.71
N GLU A 74 -5.78 3.09 7.11
CA GLU A 74 -7.22 3.33 7.34
C GLU A 74 -8.11 2.34 6.56
N ARG A 75 -7.53 1.41 5.79
CA ARG A 75 -8.23 0.38 5.00
C ARG A 75 -9.27 0.94 4.01
N THR A 76 -9.05 2.15 3.52
CA THR A 76 -9.88 2.77 2.47
C THR A 76 -9.45 2.34 1.06
N THR A 77 -8.28 1.73 0.94
CA THR A 77 -7.76 1.16 -0.32
C THR A 77 -8.55 -0.08 -0.74
N ARG A 78 -8.94 -0.14 -2.02
CA ARG A 78 -9.54 -1.34 -2.62
C ARG A 78 -8.46 -2.22 -3.24
N LYS A 79 -8.42 -3.50 -2.85
CA LYS A 79 -7.44 -4.48 -3.32
C LYS A 79 -8.18 -5.72 -3.81
N ALA A 80 -7.76 -6.26 -4.94
CA ALA A 80 -8.27 -7.51 -5.49
C ALA A 80 -7.11 -8.44 -5.78
N TYR A 81 -7.25 -9.71 -5.41
CA TYR A 81 -6.23 -10.73 -5.59
C TYR A 81 -6.79 -11.86 -6.43
N LEU A 82 -6.01 -12.30 -7.41
CA LEU A 82 -6.29 -13.54 -8.13
C LEU A 82 -5.48 -14.67 -7.48
N ALA A 83 -6.18 -15.67 -6.96
CA ALA A 83 -5.55 -16.82 -6.33
C ALA A 83 -5.79 -18.09 -7.16
N ALA A 84 -4.72 -18.82 -7.46
CA ALA A 84 -4.82 -20.18 -7.95
C ALA A 84 -4.93 -21.12 -6.74
N VAL A 85 -6.02 -21.89 -6.68
CA VAL A 85 -6.29 -22.81 -5.57
C VAL A 85 -6.28 -24.26 -6.08
N ARG A 86 -5.88 -25.20 -5.21
CA ARG A 86 -5.91 -26.63 -5.53
C ARG A 86 -7.19 -27.26 -4.98
N GLY A 87 -7.92 -27.95 -5.85
CA GLY A 87 -9.20 -28.61 -5.52
C GLY A 87 -10.34 -28.07 -6.38
N THR A 88 -11.53 -28.65 -6.24
CA THR A 88 -12.74 -28.18 -6.91
C THR A 88 -13.61 -27.45 -5.89
N ILE A 89 -13.92 -26.19 -6.18
CA ILE A 89 -14.92 -25.44 -5.43
C ILE A 89 -16.21 -25.52 -6.23
N ASP A 90 -17.25 -26.11 -5.64
CA ASP A 90 -18.60 -25.93 -6.17
C ASP A 90 -19.06 -24.51 -5.83
N VAL A 91 -19.25 -23.69 -6.86
CA VAL A 91 -19.67 -22.30 -6.72
C VAL A 91 -21.05 -22.21 -6.05
N GLY A 92 -21.90 -23.22 -6.22
CA GLY A 92 -23.21 -23.30 -5.56
C GLY A 92 -23.11 -23.50 -4.05
N THR A 93 -22.03 -24.10 -3.57
CA THR A 93 -21.77 -24.32 -2.14
C THR A 93 -20.60 -23.49 -1.61
N MET A 94 -20.06 -22.56 -2.42
CA MET A 94 -18.95 -21.72 -2.00
C MET A 94 -19.40 -20.93 -0.77
N PRO A 95 -18.72 -21.07 0.39
CA PRO A 95 -19.07 -20.31 1.57
C PRO A 95 -18.99 -18.83 1.24
N ARG A 96 -20.12 -18.15 1.25
CA ARG A 96 -20.14 -16.69 1.19
C ARG A 96 -19.95 -16.19 2.60
N LEU A 97 -18.89 -15.41 2.79
CA LEU A 97 -18.73 -14.66 4.02
C LEU A 97 -19.92 -13.70 4.13
N GLY A 98 -20.63 -13.76 5.25
CA GLY A 98 -21.66 -12.77 5.58
C GLY A 98 -21.04 -11.37 5.63
N ALA A 99 -21.85 -10.33 5.46
CA ALA A 99 -21.37 -8.95 5.45
C ALA A 99 -20.47 -8.62 6.65
N ASP A 100 -20.78 -9.19 7.81
CA ASP A 100 -20.07 -8.93 9.07
C ASP A 100 -19.03 -9.99 9.42
N ALA A 101 -18.89 -11.07 8.63
CA ALA A 101 -18.02 -12.20 8.94
C ALA A 101 -16.53 -11.82 8.98
N LEU A 102 -16.17 -10.68 8.37
CA LEU A 102 -14.82 -10.12 8.40
C LEU A 102 -14.73 -8.82 9.20
N SER A 103 -15.78 -8.42 9.93
CA SER A 103 -15.86 -7.13 10.63
C SER A 103 -14.63 -6.86 11.52
N GLY A 104 -14.24 -7.83 12.35
CA GLY A 104 -13.06 -7.74 13.22
C GLY A 104 -11.72 -7.69 12.48
N TRP A 105 -11.65 -8.26 11.27
CA TRP A 105 -10.49 -8.13 10.39
C TRP A 105 -10.47 -6.77 9.68
N THR A 106 -11.64 -6.25 9.30
CA THR A 106 -11.78 -4.96 8.63
C THR A 106 -11.59 -3.76 9.56
N ASP A 107 -11.96 -3.83 10.83
CA ASP A 107 -11.65 -2.78 11.80
C ASP A 107 -10.27 -2.96 12.45
N GLY A 108 -9.64 -4.12 12.23
CA GLY A 108 -8.32 -4.46 12.71
C GLY A 108 -8.25 -4.79 14.18
N THR A 109 -9.38 -5.13 14.80
CA THR A 109 -9.41 -5.68 16.17
C THR A 109 -8.67 -7.02 16.21
N GLU A 110 -8.98 -7.92 15.27
CA GLU A 110 -8.35 -9.24 15.17
C GLU A 110 -6.85 -9.14 14.83
N GLU A 111 -6.47 -8.31 13.87
CA GLU A 111 -5.05 -8.15 13.48
C GLU A 111 -4.15 -7.69 14.65
N ARG A 112 -4.70 -6.88 15.58
CA ARG A 112 -3.99 -6.39 16.76
C ARG A 112 -3.77 -7.46 17.82
N GLU A 113 -4.57 -8.53 17.82
CA GLU A 113 -4.40 -9.65 18.74
C GLU A 113 -3.23 -10.57 18.31
N TYR A 114 -2.95 -10.64 17.01
CA TYR A 114 -1.93 -11.52 16.43
C TYR A 114 -0.57 -10.83 16.15
N ARG A 115 -0.43 -9.54 16.44
CA ARG A 115 0.82 -8.76 16.25
C ARG A 115 1.55 -8.58 17.57
#